data_AF-A0A944AH71-F1
#
_entry.id   AF-A0A944AH71-F1
#
_cell.length_a   1.000
_cell.length_b   1.000
_cell.length_c   1.000
_cell.angle_alpha   90.00
_cell.angle_beta   90.00
_cell.angle_gamma   90.00
#
_symmetry.space_group_name_H-M   'P 1'
#
loop_
_entity.id
_entity.type
_entity.pdbx_description
1 polymer ?
#
loop_
_entity_poly.entity_id
_entity_poly.type
_entity_poly.pdbx_seq_one_letter_code
_entity_poly.pdbx_strand_id
1 'polypeptide(L)'
;ASEDASRARQVAGSVIAAMLEDGIPAPSYDSACSEVMSELHSAVNYPISNRSNALRLASHLLYGAPLASPEDVYGFFAGKELADSVQIRSFNRYVGELFRGYVPPDSLCAEARMVCTNKRDTLNFPQPSRKKARVERVSTDPVTGGTLWSFENGMRVIYRQMPTHGRLSYSMVFNCGASDIPGAGAGESAFYSELFHSASVGVHSGSDFRNLHESCGISMDCNVGLYDMALSGTASSGELSLLLKTLLQALNARRFSASAAAYTLDCSALSLNAEDECFGQLYTSLHPGYLYPDRRMRSGLGPGLALNAERLFEKAFSSCDDGVLVLVGDRPAEDVLKLLRRHILSFRTAGRLKKARSVPFTTISGSRSFSAEGERGIYMELSAAMDYTADNYFAARVLGEALRELLSGCAAKVEVSLNPRPSEHIDLRISARGDVREEELLSALRLLSEGDKESYKGLKDWCVVCANREAALRRYPEYWLRAARTRFTDSKDIATKSEAKISAVSAEKLMQLSKALLSGGRVSLETQPN
;
A
#
# COMPACT_ATOMS: atom_id res chain seq x y z
N ALA A 1 0.87 30.22 -15.18
CA ALA A 1 -0.27 30.03 -14.25
C ALA A 1 -1.63 30.38 -14.86
N SER A 2 -1.78 31.41 -15.72
CA SER A 2 -3.10 31.79 -16.28
C SER A 2 -3.58 30.91 -17.45
N GLU A 3 -2.68 30.38 -18.29
CA GLU A 3 -3.02 29.59 -19.47
C GLU A 3 -3.37 28.13 -19.12
N ASP A 4 -2.56 27.47 -18.28
CA ASP A 4 -2.85 26.11 -17.80
C ASP A 4 -4.14 26.04 -16.98
N ALA A 5 -4.40 27.04 -16.13
CA ALA A 5 -5.65 27.14 -15.38
C ALA A 5 -6.86 27.42 -16.29
N SER A 6 -6.65 28.09 -17.43
CA SER A 6 -7.69 28.26 -18.46
C SER A 6 -7.98 26.93 -19.16
N ARG A 7 -6.94 26.23 -19.58
CA ARG A 7 -7.04 24.92 -20.24
C ARG A 7 -7.65 23.85 -19.32
N ALA A 8 -7.28 23.82 -18.04
CA ALA A 8 -7.88 22.90 -17.06
C ALA A 8 -9.38 23.14 -16.88
N ARG A 9 -9.80 24.42 -16.79
CA ARG A 9 -11.22 24.80 -16.75
C ARG A 9 -11.96 24.39 -18.01
N GLN A 10 -11.32 24.54 -19.17
CA GLN A 10 -11.89 24.11 -20.45
C GLN A 10 -12.08 22.59 -20.51
N VAL A 11 -11.10 21.79 -20.09
CA VAL A 11 -11.20 20.32 -20.07
C VAL A 11 -12.25 19.85 -19.06
N ALA A 12 -12.27 20.40 -17.84
CA ALA A 12 -13.31 20.08 -16.87
C ALA A 12 -14.69 20.43 -17.41
N GLY A 13 -14.80 21.57 -18.11
CA GLY A 13 -16.04 22.01 -18.72
C GLY A 13 -16.51 21.15 -19.87
N SER A 14 -15.61 20.58 -20.68
CA SER A 14 -15.99 19.67 -21.78
C SER A 14 -16.49 18.32 -21.27
N VAL A 15 -15.91 17.81 -20.18
CA VAL A 15 -16.40 16.56 -19.53
C VAL A 15 -17.83 16.74 -19.03
N ILE A 16 -18.10 17.86 -18.33
CA ILE A 16 -19.45 18.16 -17.82
C ILE A 16 -20.43 18.33 -18.99
N ALA A 17 -20.04 19.04 -20.05
CA ALA A 17 -20.86 19.20 -21.25
C ALA A 17 -21.20 17.84 -21.89
N ALA A 18 -20.22 16.95 -22.06
CA ALA A 18 -20.44 15.61 -22.58
C ALA A 18 -21.40 14.78 -21.70
N MET A 19 -21.29 14.87 -20.37
CA MET A 19 -22.23 14.21 -19.44
C MET A 19 -23.66 14.72 -19.59
N LEU A 20 -23.86 16.00 -19.93
CA LEU A 20 -25.17 16.63 -20.09
C LEU A 20 -25.78 16.40 -21.47
N GLU A 21 -24.96 16.40 -22.52
CA GLU A 21 -25.40 16.19 -23.91
C GLU A 21 -25.66 14.71 -24.21
N ASP A 22 -24.69 13.85 -23.93
CA ASP A 22 -24.75 12.43 -24.30
C ASP A 22 -25.36 11.56 -23.19
N GLY A 23 -25.38 12.06 -21.95
CA GLY A 23 -25.74 11.29 -20.77
C GLY A 23 -24.67 10.24 -20.40
N ILE A 24 -24.69 9.78 -19.16
CA ILE A 24 -23.84 8.67 -18.72
C ILE A 24 -24.21 7.40 -19.48
N PRO A 25 -23.25 6.70 -20.12
CA PRO A 25 -23.51 5.48 -20.86
C PRO A 25 -23.82 4.30 -19.93
N ALA A 26 -24.64 3.36 -20.41
CA ALA A 26 -25.06 2.18 -19.65
C ALA A 26 -23.89 1.37 -19.05
N PRO A 27 -22.80 1.07 -19.80
CA PRO A 27 -21.70 0.31 -19.22
C PRO A 27 -21.03 1.02 -18.04
N SER A 28 -20.87 2.34 -18.09
CA SER A 28 -20.30 3.13 -17.00
C SER A 28 -21.22 3.16 -15.78
N TYR A 29 -22.54 3.26 -16.01
CA TYR A 29 -23.54 3.19 -14.96
C TYR A 29 -23.54 1.82 -14.27
N ASP A 30 -23.56 0.74 -15.04
CA ASP A 30 -23.56 -0.64 -14.54
C ASP A 30 -22.28 -0.98 -13.76
N SER A 31 -21.15 -0.47 -14.25
CA SER A 31 -19.83 -0.54 -13.63
C SER A 31 -19.84 0.12 -12.23
N ALA A 32 -20.28 1.37 -12.15
CA ALA A 32 -20.41 2.09 -10.88
C ALA A 32 -21.41 1.42 -9.92
N CYS A 33 -22.53 0.90 -10.43
CA CYS A 33 -23.49 0.16 -9.61
C CYS A 33 -22.87 -1.13 -9.05
N SER A 34 -22.08 -1.85 -9.85
CA SER A 34 -21.40 -3.08 -9.43
C SER A 34 -20.37 -2.79 -8.34
N GLU A 35 -19.62 -1.70 -8.46
CA GLU A 35 -18.67 -1.23 -7.45
C GLU A 35 -19.37 -0.91 -6.13
N VAL A 36 -20.42 -0.06 -6.16
CA VAL A 36 -21.20 0.29 -4.97
C VAL A 36 -21.84 -0.94 -4.32
N MET A 37 -22.38 -1.86 -5.11
CA MET A 37 -22.97 -3.10 -4.58
C MET A 37 -21.92 -4.01 -3.94
N SER A 38 -20.71 -4.06 -4.48
CA SER A 38 -19.57 -4.78 -3.89
C SER A 38 -19.16 -4.15 -2.56
N GLU A 39 -19.06 -2.82 -2.49
CA GLU A 39 -18.78 -2.09 -1.26
C GLU A 39 -19.85 -2.30 -0.19
N LEU A 40 -21.13 -2.20 -0.56
CA LEU A 40 -22.26 -2.42 0.34
C LEU A 40 -22.28 -3.86 0.84
N HIS A 41 -22.09 -4.85 -0.04
CA HIS A 41 -22.00 -6.25 0.36
C HIS A 41 -20.86 -6.47 1.35
N SER A 42 -19.73 -5.79 1.16
CA SER A 42 -18.67 -5.80 2.15
C SER A 42 -19.08 -5.10 3.45
N ALA A 43 -19.73 -3.94 3.40
CA ALA A 43 -20.13 -3.22 4.61
C ALA A 43 -21.18 -3.99 5.44
N VAL A 44 -21.97 -4.87 4.81
CA VAL A 44 -22.85 -5.84 5.49
C VAL A 44 -22.05 -6.85 6.28
N ASN A 45 -21.02 -7.43 5.67
CA ASN A 45 -20.30 -8.55 6.26
C ASN A 45 -19.14 -8.12 7.18
N TYR A 46 -18.75 -6.85 7.17
CA TYR A 46 -17.68 -6.31 8.02
C TYR A 46 -18.25 -5.35 9.08
N PRO A 47 -17.81 -5.45 10.34
CA PRO A 47 -18.26 -4.52 11.38
C PRO A 47 -17.87 -3.08 11.03
N ILE A 48 -18.88 -2.21 11.04
CA ILE A 48 -18.70 -0.77 10.81
C ILE A 48 -17.81 -0.21 11.91
N SER A 49 -16.77 0.53 11.53
CA SER A 49 -15.87 1.15 12.50
C SER A 49 -16.63 2.14 13.40
N ASN A 50 -16.20 2.28 14.67
CA ASN A 50 -16.78 3.27 15.58
C ASN A 50 -16.76 4.69 14.99
N ARG A 51 -15.71 5.03 14.24
CA ARG A 51 -15.61 6.31 13.52
C ARG A 51 -16.70 6.45 12.47
N SER A 52 -16.88 5.43 11.63
CA SER A 52 -17.92 5.42 10.59
C SER A 52 -19.32 5.50 11.22
N ASN A 53 -19.58 4.80 12.31
CA ASN A 53 -20.84 4.91 13.05
C ASN A 53 -21.05 6.30 13.64
N ALA A 54 -20.04 6.89 14.27
CA ALA A 54 -20.12 8.25 14.80
C ALA A 54 -20.41 9.28 13.71
N LEU A 55 -19.75 9.17 12.55
CA LEU A 55 -20.02 10.03 11.40
C LEU A 55 -21.45 9.87 10.88
N ARG A 56 -21.96 8.63 10.78
CA ARG A 56 -23.34 8.38 10.34
C ARG A 56 -24.37 8.97 11.29
N LEU A 57 -24.16 8.82 12.60
CA LEU A 57 -25.00 9.44 13.63
C LEU A 57 -24.94 10.96 13.57
N ALA A 58 -23.74 11.53 13.41
CA ALA A 58 -23.57 12.97 13.25
C ALA A 58 -24.28 13.49 11.98
N SER A 59 -24.14 12.82 10.84
CA SER A 59 -24.84 13.18 9.60
C SER A 59 -26.36 13.07 9.73
N HIS A 60 -26.86 12.06 10.46
CA HIS A 60 -28.30 11.96 10.76
C HIS A 60 -28.77 13.15 11.60
N LEU A 61 -28.04 13.48 12.67
CA LEU A 61 -28.40 14.56 13.57
C LEU A 61 -28.31 15.94 12.90
N LEU A 62 -27.31 16.17 12.05
CA LEU A 62 -27.07 17.47 11.40
C LEU A 62 -27.93 17.69 10.16
N TYR A 63 -28.13 16.65 9.34
CA TYR A 63 -28.71 16.78 8.00
C TYR A 63 -29.92 15.88 7.76
N GLY A 64 -30.38 15.13 8.77
CA GLY A 64 -31.47 14.17 8.62
C GLY A 64 -31.12 12.95 7.75
N ALA A 65 -29.83 12.65 7.56
CA ALA A 65 -29.38 11.54 6.74
C ALA A 65 -29.92 10.18 7.25
N PRO A 66 -30.26 9.21 6.38
CA PRO A 66 -30.85 7.94 6.81
C PRO A 66 -29.87 7.11 7.66
N LEU A 67 -30.37 6.51 8.75
CA LEU A 67 -29.63 5.58 9.60
C LEU A 67 -29.76 4.11 9.16
N ALA A 68 -30.36 3.85 7.99
CA ALA A 68 -30.55 2.51 7.42
C ALA A 68 -29.24 1.71 7.45
N SER A 69 -29.25 0.49 7.97
CA SER A 69 -28.03 -0.32 8.07
C SER A 69 -27.47 -0.63 6.67
N PRO A 70 -26.18 -0.99 6.53
CA PRO A 70 -25.67 -1.48 5.25
C PRO A 70 -26.50 -2.65 4.70
N GLU A 71 -27.11 -3.47 5.56
CA GLU A 71 -28.01 -4.56 5.18
C GLU A 71 -29.31 -4.03 4.59
N ASP A 72 -29.92 -3.02 5.21
CA ASP A 72 -31.14 -2.38 4.70
C ASP A 72 -30.89 -1.71 3.35
N VAL A 73 -29.76 -1.00 3.23
CA VAL A 73 -29.37 -0.31 1.99
C VAL A 73 -29.08 -1.35 0.91
N TYR A 74 -28.27 -2.36 1.21
CA TYR A 74 -27.97 -3.45 0.27
C TYR A 74 -29.24 -4.17 -0.17
N GLY A 75 -30.12 -4.53 0.77
CA GLY A 75 -31.40 -5.18 0.50
C GLY A 75 -32.31 -4.31 -0.37
N PHE A 76 -32.37 -3.01 -0.11
CA PHE A 76 -33.12 -2.06 -0.93
C PHE A 76 -32.62 -2.01 -2.36
N PHE A 77 -31.31 -2.03 -2.61
CA PHE A 77 -30.74 -2.01 -3.96
C PHE A 77 -30.79 -3.38 -4.65
N ALA A 78 -30.54 -4.47 -3.92
CA ALA A 78 -30.60 -5.84 -4.44
C ALA A 78 -32.03 -6.29 -4.77
N GLY A 79 -33.03 -5.79 -4.04
CA GLY A 79 -34.45 -6.10 -4.23
C GLY A 79 -35.18 -5.21 -5.23
N LYS A 80 -34.49 -4.32 -5.96
CA LYS A 80 -35.14 -3.44 -6.95
C LYS A 80 -35.54 -4.22 -8.19
N GLU A 81 -36.82 -4.14 -8.56
CA GLU A 81 -37.35 -4.65 -9.83
C GLU A 81 -37.47 -3.54 -10.89
N LEU A 82 -36.45 -2.69 -11.02
CA LEU A 82 -36.41 -1.65 -12.04
C LEU A 82 -35.57 -2.12 -13.22
N ALA A 83 -36.10 -2.03 -14.44
CA ALA A 83 -35.31 -2.27 -15.64
C ALA A 83 -34.14 -1.27 -15.73
N ASP A 84 -32.95 -1.75 -16.11
CA ASP A 84 -31.71 -0.94 -16.18
C ASP A 84 -31.89 0.33 -17.01
N SER A 85 -32.67 0.26 -18.10
CA SER A 85 -32.99 1.39 -18.97
C SER A 85 -33.77 2.53 -18.28
N VAL A 86 -34.56 2.20 -17.24
CA VAL A 86 -35.28 3.17 -16.41
C VAL A 86 -34.36 3.77 -15.36
N GLN A 87 -33.47 2.96 -14.79
CA GLN A 87 -32.51 3.38 -13.78
C GLN A 87 -31.51 4.39 -14.37
N ILE A 88 -30.90 4.08 -15.50
CA ILE A 88 -29.96 4.99 -16.19
C ILE A 88 -30.63 6.30 -16.62
N ARG A 89 -31.87 6.22 -17.13
CA ARG A 89 -32.62 7.42 -17.53
C ARG A 89 -32.88 8.33 -16.32
N SER A 90 -33.24 7.74 -15.18
CA SER A 90 -33.46 8.47 -13.94
C SER A 90 -32.17 9.09 -13.42
N PHE A 91 -31.06 8.36 -13.51
CA PHE A 91 -29.73 8.86 -13.15
C PHE A 91 -29.27 10.03 -14.03
N ASN A 92 -29.39 9.91 -15.36
CA ASN A 92 -29.05 10.99 -16.29
C ASN A 92 -29.93 12.22 -16.09
N ARG A 93 -31.22 12.03 -15.76
CA ARG A 93 -32.09 13.14 -15.36
C ARG A 93 -31.60 13.82 -14.08
N TYR A 94 -31.22 13.04 -13.07
CA TYR A 94 -30.67 13.58 -11.82
C TYR A 94 -29.37 14.35 -12.06
N VAL A 95 -28.45 13.84 -12.88
CA VAL A 95 -27.23 14.55 -13.28
C VAL A 95 -27.56 15.87 -13.99
N GLY A 96 -28.53 15.86 -14.92
CA GLY A 96 -28.99 17.08 -15.59
C GLY A 96 -29.55 18.13 -14.63
N GLU A 97 -30.29 17.71 -13.60
CA GLU A 97 -30.80 18.62 -12.56
C GLU A 97 -29.69 19.13 -11.62
N LEU A 98 -28.68 18.32 -11.30
CA LEU A 98 -27.53 18.74 -10.47
C LEU A 98 -26.74 19.88 -11.13
N PHE A 99 -26.60 19.85 -12.46
CA PHE A 99 -25.90 20.88 -13.22
C PHE A 99 -26.86 21.87 -13.90
N ARG A 100 -28.10 21.96 -13.42
CA ARG A 100 -29.09 22.89 -13.97
C ARG A 100 -28.59 24.33 -13.84
N GLY A 101 -28.41 25.00 -14.97
CA GLY A 101 -27.87 26.37 -15.05
C GLY A 101 -26.37 26.45 -15.34
N TYR A 102 -25.69 25.31 -15.47
CA TYR A 102 -24.34 25.27 -16.02
C TYR A 102 -24.37 25.62 -17.51
N VAL A 103 -23.61 26.64 -17.91
CA VAL A 103 -23.42 27.03 -19.31
C VAL A 103 -21.99 26.64 -19.70
N PRO A 104 -21.79 25.67 -20.61
CA PRO A 104 -20.47 25.34 -21.10
C PRO A 104 -19.84 26.56 -21.81
N PRO A 105 -18.55 26.87 -21.61
CA PRO A 105 -17.92 27.98 -22.31
C PRO A 105 -17.93 27.76 -23.84
N ASP A 106 -18.17 28.79 -24.64
CA ASP A 106 -18.31 28.70 -26.12
C ASP A 106 -17.07 28.17 -26.85
N SER A 107 -15.91 28.12 -26.19
CA SER A 107 -14.63 27.74 -26.76
C SER A 107 -14.22 26.29 -26.48
N LEU A 108 -15.12 25.36 -26.19
CA LEU A 108 -14.78 23.96 -25.85
C LEU A 108 -14.23 23.19 -27.08
N CYS A 109 -12.92 23.28 -27.31
CA CYS A 109 -12.19 22.37 -28.19
C CYS A 109 -11.52 21.27 -27.36
N ALA A 110 -12.16 20.10 -27.31
CA ALA A 110 -11.58 18.75 -27.36
C ALA A 110 -12.62 17.75 -26.86
N GLU A 111 -12.94 16.74 -27.69
CA GLU A 111 -13.80 15.60 -27.37
C GLU A 111 -13.33 14.90 -26.07
N ALA A 112 -13.89 15.29 -24.93
CA ALA A 112 -13.79 14.50 -23.72
C ALA A 112 -14.68 13.27 -23.90
N ARG A 113 -14.12 12.17 -24.41
CA ARG A 113 -14.84 10.89 -24.44
C ARG A 113 -14.94 10.34 -23.03
N MET A 114 -16.17 10.09 -22.57
CA MET A 114 -16.38 9.24 -21.41
C MET A 114 -15.86 7.84 -21.71
N VAL A 115 -14.80 7.45 -21.02
CA VAL A 115 -14.31 6.08 -21.08
C VAL A 115 -15.35 5.19 -20.41
N CYS A 116 -15.94 4.29 -21.20
CA CYS A 116 -16.87 3.28 -20.72
C CYS A 116 -16.10 1.98 -20.49
N THR A 117 -15.94 1.56 -19.24
CA THR A 117 -15.41 0.22 -18.94
C THR A 117 -16.56 -0.77 -18.88
N ASN A 118 -16.48 -1.86 -19.63
CA ASN A 118 -17.48 -2.94 -19.60
C ASN A 118 -16.82 -4.23 -19.13
N LYS A 119 -17.44 -4.97 -18.20
CA LYS A 119 -16.93 -6.29 -17.77
C LYS A 119 -16.71 -7.25 -18.96
N ARG A 120 -17.44 -7.10 -20.06
CA ARG A 120 -17.23 -7.86 -21.31
C ARG A 120 -15.86 -7.63 -21.93
N ASP A 121 -15.19 -6.53 -21.65
CA ASP A 121 -13.84 -6.24 -22.13
C ASP A 121 -12.81 -7.23 -21.53
N THR A 122 -13.16 -7.84 -20.38
CA THR A 122 -12.35 -8.92 -19.76
C THR A 122 -12.43 -10.26 -20.50
N LEU A 123 -13.35 -10.42 -21.47
CA LEU A 123 -13.46 -11.66 -22.26
C LEU A 123 -12.21 -11.93 -23.09
N ASN A 124 -11.49 -10.87 -23.47
CA ASN A 124 -10.25 -10.95 -24.24
C ASN A 124 -9.02 -11.22 -23.37
N PHE A 125 -9.17 -11.32 -22.04
CA PHE A 125 -8.06 -11.62 -21.15
C PHE A 125 -7.53 -13.05 -21.40
N PRO A 126 -6.27 -13.32 -21.04
CA PRO A 126 -5.63 -14.61 -21.29
C PRO A 126 -6.50 -15.75 -20.77
N GLN A 127 -6.79 -16.70 -21.65
CA GLN A 127 -7.57 -17.86 -21.24
C GLN A 127 -6.70 -18.83 -20.43
N PRO A 128 -7.31 -19.59 -19.49
CA PRO A 128 -6.57 -20.57 -18.71
C PRO A 128 -5.92 -21.60 -19.64
N SER A 129 -4.83 -22.21 -19.19
CA SER A 129 -4.20 -23.31 -19.92
C SER A 129 -5.20 -24.46 -20.10
N ARG A 130 -5.16 -25.08 -21.29
CA ARG A 130 -5.94 -26.31 -21.55
C ARG A 130 -5.48 -27.46 -20.64
N LYS A 131 -4.20 -27.47 -20.25
CA LYS A 131 -3.63 -28.46 -19.32
C LYS A 131 -3.81 -27.96 -17.88
N LYS A 132 -4.23 -28.86 -16.99
CA LYS A 132 -4.24 -28.59 -15.55
C LYS A 132 -2.86 -28.84 -14.96
N ALA A 133 -2.35 -27.86 -14.21
CA ALA A 133 -1.11 -27.99 -13.45
C ALA A 133 -1.20 -29.17 -12.47
N ARG A 134 -0.10 -29.93 -12.38
CA ARG A 134 0.12 -30.89 -11.28
C ARG A 134 0.71 -30.16 -10.07
N VAL A 135 0.28 -30.55 -8.88
CA VAL A 135 0.91 -30.16 -7.61
C VAL A 135 1.99 -31.18 -7.31
N GLU A 136 3.22 -30.73 -7.12
CA GLU A 136 4.35 -31.60 -6.80
C GLU A 136 4.51 -31.80 -5.30
N ARG A 137 4.25 -30.74 -4.52
CA ARG A 137 4.37 -30.78 -3.06
C ARG A 137 3.25 -29.98 -2.41
N VAL A 138 2.72 -30.55 -1.34
CA VAL A 138 1.81 -29.88 -0.41
C VAL A 138 2.49 -29.86 0.96
N SER A 139 2.48 -28.71 1.62
CA SER A 139 3.01 -28.55 2.97
C SER A 139 2.28 -27.43 3.71
N THR A 140 2.49 -27.32 5.01
CA THR A 140 2.01 -26.16 5.78
C THR A 140 3.08 -25.07 5.76
N ASP A 141 2.70 -23.85 5.40
CA ASP A 141 3.59 -22.70 5.52
C ASP A 141 3.83 -22.39 7.01
N PRO A 142 5.07 -22.37 7.49
CA PRO A 142 5.36 -22.29 8.92
C PRO A 142 5.01 -20.94 9.56
N VAL A 143 4.92 -19.86 8.76
CA VAL A 143 4.69 -18.49 9.25
C VAL A 143 3.21 -18.15 9.24
N THR A 144 2.55 -18.42 8.11
CA THR A 144 1.13 -18.14 7.93
C THR A 144 0.24 -19.30 8.37
N GLY A 145 0.76 -20.48 8.68
CA GLY A 145 -0.06 -21.67 8.95
C GLY A 145 -0.97 -22.11 7.79
N GLY A 146 -0.86 -21.46 6.63
CA GLY A 146 -1.65 -21.77 5.44
C GLY A 146 -1.14 -22.99 4.70
N THR A 147 -1.87 -23.42 3.68
CA THR A 147 -1.43 -24.50 2.78
C THR A 147 -0.49 -23.92 1.74
N LEU A 148 0.74 -24.45 1.66
CA LEU A 148 1.72 -24.15 0.63
C LEU A 148 1.67 -25.23 -0.45
N TRP A 149 1.31 -24.83 -1.66
CA TRP A 149 1.35 -25.65 -2.88
C TRP A 149 2.56 -25.28 -3.73
N SER A 150 3.37 -26.28 -4.10
CA SER A 150 4.39 -26.16 -5.15
C SER A 150 3.91 -26.88 -6.41
N PHE A 151 3.90 -26.17 -7.54
CA PHE A 151 3.39 -26.67 -8.82
C PHE A 151 4.52 -27.13 -9.74
N GLU A 152 4.18 -27.95 -10.75
CA GLU A 152 5.13 -28.52 -11.73
C GLU A 152 5.91 -27.48 -12.56
N ASN A 153 5.43 -26.23 -12.63
CA ASN A 153 6.16 -25.14 -13.29
C ASN A 153 7.07 -24.36 -12.33
N GLY A 154 7.23 -24.80 -11.09
CA GLY A 154 8.08 -24.14 -10.07
C GLY A 154 7.38 -23.03 -9.29
N MET A 155 6.16 -22.63 -9.66
CA MET A 155 5.41 -21.63 -8.88
C MET A 155 5.02 -22.17 -7.50
N ARG A 156 5.03 -21.27 -6.52
CA ARG A 156 4.58 -21.51 -5.15
C ARG A 156 3.39 -20.64 -4.82
N VAL A 157 2.37 -21.24 -4.21
CA VAL A 157 1.17 -20.54 -3.75
C VAL A 157 0.92 -20.87 -2.29
N ILE A 158 0.79 -19.84 -1.45
CA ILE A 158 0.36 -19.95 -0.06
C ILE A 158 -1.12 -19.57 -0.01
N TYR A 159 -1.96 -20.45 0.51
CA TYR A 159 -3.35 -20.15 0.80
C TYR A 159 -3.64 -20.26 2.29
N ARG A 160 -4.02 -19.14 2.91
CA ARG A 160 -4.51 -19.11 4.29
C ARG A 160 -6.02 -18.91 4.29
N GLN A 161 -6.76 -19.94 4.70
CA GLN A 161 -8.20 -19.84 4.87
C GLN A 161 -8.52 -19.13 6.20
N MET A 162 -9.33 -18.08 6.16
CA MET A 162 -9.82 -17.35 7.34
C MET A 162 -11.12 -16.61 7.01
N PRO A 163 -11.96 -16.24 8.00
CA PRO A 163 -13.19 -15.50 7.72
C PRO A 163 -12.87 -14.11 7.15
N THR A 164 -13.13 -13.96 5.85
CA THR A 164 -12.92 -12.71 5.09
C THR A 164 -14.18 -12.25 4.37
N HIS A 165 -15.35 -12.79 4.73
CA HIS A 165 -16.63 -12.13 4.45
C HIS A 165 -16.87 -11.83 2.96
N GLY A 166 -16.51 -12.77 2.08
CA GLY A 166 -16.66 -12.67 0.64
C GLY A 166 -15.51 -11.93 -0.08
N ARG A 167 -14.47 -11.48 0.63
CA ARG A 167 -13.25 -10.91 0.03
C ARG A 167 -12.11 -11.92 0.00
N LEU A 168 -11.27 -11.82 -1.02
CA LEU A 168 -10.00 -12.51 -1.18
C LEU A 168 -8.89 -11.47 -1.24
N SER A 169 -7.99 -11.45 -0.28
CA SER A 169 -6.79 -10.61 -0.32
C SER A 169 -5.63 -11.39 -0.94
N TYR A 170 -4.83 -10.74 -1.77
CA TYR A 170 -3.73 -11.38 -2.46
C TYR A 170 -2.45 -10.54 -2.48
N SER A 171 -1.32 -11.22 -2.63
CA SER A 171 -0.02 -10.60 -2.89
C SER A 171 0.83 -11.53 -3.75
N MET A 172 1.11 -11.13 -4.98
CA MET A 172 2.07 -11.80 -5.85
C MET A 172 3.44 -11.15 -5.67
N VAL A 173 4.32 -11.82 -4.94
CA VAL A 173 5.65 -11.31 -4.58
C VAL A 173 6.68 -11.83 -5.56
N PHE A 174 7.53 -10.93 -6.05
CA PHE A 174 8.64 -11.18 -6.94
C PHE A 174 9.95 -10.91 -6.20
N ASN A 175 10.94 -11.80 -6.37
CA ASN A 175 12.31 -11.60 -5.90
C ASN A 175 13.07 -10.61 -6.82
N CYS A 176 12.55 -9.40 -6.95
CA CYS A 176 13.11 -8.33 -7.76
C CYS A 176 12.69 -6.99 -7.15
N GLY A 177 13.64 -6.16 -6.71
CA GLY A 177 13.36 -4.87 -6.06
C GLY A 177 14.17 -3.73 -6.63
N ALA A 178 14.14 -2.56 -6.00
CA ALA A 178 14.88 -1.38 -6.48
C ALA A 178 16.39 -1.63 -6.68
N SER A 179 17.00 -2.48 -5.85
CA SER A 179 18.42 -2.86 -5.93
C SER A 179 18.80 -3.66 -7.17
N ASP A 180 17.81 -4.13 -7.95
CA ASP A 180 18.03 -4.89 -9.18
C ASP A 180 18.32 -4.05 -10.42
N ILE A 181 18.23 -2.73 -10.30
CA ILE A 181 18.34 -1.79 -11.43
C ILE A 181 19.70 -1.09 -11.39
N PRO A 182 20.66 -1.53 -12.23
CA PRO A 182 21.95 -0.87 -12.30
C PRO A 182 21.80 0.55 -12.88
N GLY A 183 22.49 1.50 -12.27
CA GLY A 183 22.44 2.91 -12.70
C GLY A 183 21.16 3.64 -12.29
N ALA A 184 20.40 3.13 -11.31
CA ALA A 184 19.31 3.88 -10.69
C ALA A 184 19.85 5.16 -10.04
N GLY A 185 19.16 6.28 -10.28
CA GLY A 185 19.44 7.55 -9.62
C GLY A 185 19.07 7.49 -8.14
N ALA A 186 19.73 8.33 -7.32
CA ALA A 186 19.41 8.43 -5.91
C ALA A 186 17.95 8.90 -5.72
N GLY A 187 17.15 8.15 -4.95
CA GLY A 187 15.76 8.50 -4.65
C GLY A 187 14.74 8.09 -5.70
N GLU A 188 15.15 7.57 -6.85
CA GLU A 188 14.22 7.09 -7.89
C GLU A 188 13.31 5.96 -7.37
N SER A 189 13.81 5.13 -6.47
CA SER A 189 13.09 3.98 -5.91
C SER A 189 11.77 4.34 -5.23
N ALA A 190 11.66 5.54 -4.67
CA ALA A 190 10.45 6.01 -4.00
C ALA A 190 9.27 6.21 -4.96
N PHE A 191 9.52 6.32 -6.27
CA PHE A 191 8.51 6.59 -7.29
C PHE A 191 8.20 5.39 -8.20
N TYR A 192 8.98 4.31 -8.13
CA TYR A 192 8.78 3.15 -9.02
C TYR A 192 7.37 2.58 -8.92
N SER A 193 6.80 2.46 -7.74
CA SER A 193 5.45 1.95 -7.52
C SER A 193 4.38 2.77 -8.27
N GLU A 194 4.49 4.10 -8.28
CA GLU A 194 3.51 5.01 -8.91
C GLU A 194 3.50 4.84 -10.44
N LEU A 195 4.65 4.53 -11.04
CA LEU A 195 4.81 4.33 -12.47
C LEU A 195 4.25 2.99 -12.96
N PHE A 196 3.82 2.09 -12.07
CA PHE A 196 3.20 0.85 -12.50
C PHE A 196 1.95 1.15 -13.35
N HIS A 197 1.07 2.04 -12.92
CA HIS A 197 -0.18 2.31 -13.64
C HIS A 197 -0.03 3.21 -14.87
N SER A 198 1.17 3.68 -15.22
CA SER A 198 1.36 4.50 -16.42
C SER A 198 1.41 3.69 -17.71
N ALA A 199 1.81 2.41 -17.63
CA ALA A 199 1.90 1.56 -18.81
C ALA A 199 0.51 1.15 -19.31
N SER A 200 0.36 1.14 -20.63
CA SER A 200 -0.80 0.49 -21.26
C SER A 200 -0.73 -1.03 -21.04
N VAL A 201 -1.89 -1.67 -20.95
CA VAL A 201 -2.01 -3.11 -20.71
C VAL A 201 -2.93 -3.72 -21.75
N GLY A 202 -2.35 -4.48 -22.69
CA GLY A 202 -3.07 -4.98 -23.85
C GLY A 202 -3.55 -3.84 -24.75
N VAL A 203 -4.87 -3.72 -24.92
CA VAL A 203 -5.52 -2.65 -25.71
C VAL A 203 -5.94 -1.44 -24.86
N HIS A 204 -5.82 -1.54 -23.54
CA HIS A 204 -6.29 -0.52 -22.61
C HIS A 204 -5.14 0.39 -22.19
N SER A 205 -5.44 1.67 -21.97
CA SER A 205 -4.54 2.54 -21.22
C SER A 205 -4.40 2.02 -19.78
N GLY A 206 -3.37 2.45 -19.06
CA GLY A 206 -3.15 2.01 -17.67
C GLY A 206 -4.30 2.41 -16.74
N SER A 207 -4.88 3.60 -16.94
CA SER A 207 -6.08 4.05 -16.23
C SER A 207 -7.31 3.21 -16.57
N ASP A 208 -7.54 2.93 -17.84
CA ASP A 208 -8.74 2.16 -18.26
C ASP A 208 -8.63 0.72 -17.80
N PHE A 209 -7.41 0.14 -17.84
CA PHE A 209 -7.16 -1.19 -17.29
C PHE A 209 -7.49 -1.22 -15.80
N ARG A 210 -7.06 -0.21 -15.02
CA ARG A 210 -7.38 -0.05 -13.59
C ARG A 210 -8.88 0.04 -13.35
N ASN A 211 -9.53 1.00 -13.96
CA ASN A 211 -10.97 1.23 -13.82
C ASN A 211 -11.79 -0.02 -14.21
N LEU A 212 -11.34 -0.77 -15.23
CA LEU A 212 -11.99 -2.01 -15.65
C LEU A 212 -11.96 -3.09 -14.56
N HIS A 213 -10.82 -3.35 -13.92
CA HIS A 213 -10.77 -4.39 -12.89
C HIS A 213 -11.34 -3.93 -11.54
N GLU A 214 -11.23 -2.65 -11.19
CA GLU A 214 -11.90 -2.05 -10.03
C GLU A 214 -13.41 -2.21 -10.13
N SER A 215 -14.00 -1.96 -11.31
CA SER A 215 -15.44 -2.22 -11.55
C SER A 215 -15.85 -3.68 -11.40
N CYS A 216 -14.89 -4.60 -11.53
CA CYS A 216 -15.09 -6.03 -11.32
C CYS A 216 -14.82 -6.46 -9.87
N GLY A 217 -14.62 -5.50 -8.96
CA GLY A 217 -14.33 -5.75 -7.55
C GLY A 217 -12.94 -6.33 -7.32
N ILE A 218 -11.96 -5.98 -8.17
CA ILE A 218 -10.55 -6.32 -8.02
C ILE A 218 -9.76 -5.02 -7.87
N SER A 219 -8.94 -4.91 -6.84
CA SER A 219 -7.95 -3.83 -6.70
C SER A 219 -6.55 -4.39 -6.93
N MET A 220 -5.64 -3.61 -7.54
CA MET A 220 -4.26 -4.01 -7.77
C MET A 220 -3.32 -2.84 -7.57
N ASP A 221 -2.50 -2.91 -6.54
CA ASP A 221 -1.41 -1.97 -6.26
C ASP A 221 -0.05 -2.63 -6.49
N CYS A 222 0.92 -1.83 -6.91
CA CYS A 222 2.32 -2.22 -6.98
C CYS A 222 3.07 -1.66 -5.78
N ASN A 223 3.86 -2.50 -5.12
CA ASN A 223 4.75 -2.07 -4.04
C ASN A 223 6.17 -2.54 -4.36
N VAL A 224 7.08 -1.59 -4.55
CA VAL A 224 8.49 -1.85 -4.76
C VAL A 224 9.26 -1.65 -3.46
N GLY A 225 9.87 -2.74 -2.96
CA GLY A 225 10.84 -2.73 -1.86
C GLY A 225 12.28 -2.70 -2.38
N LEU A 226 13.23 -2.75 -1.45
CA LEU A 226 14.66 -2.77 -1.79
C LEU A 226 15.05 -4.06 -2.54
N TYR A 227 14.56 -5.21 -2.07
CA TYR A 227 14.93 -6.54 -2.58
C TYR A 227 13.80 -7.24 -3.31
N ASP A 228 12.59 -6.71 -3.26
CA ASP A 228 11.39 -7.37 -3.76
C ASP A 228 10.39 -6.37 -4.34
N MET A 229 9.40 -6.92 -5.04
CA MET A 229 8.27 -6.18 -5.56
C MET A 229 7.03 -7.04 -5.38
N ALA A 230 5.89 -6.44 -5.05
CA ALA A 230 4.63 -7.14 -4.90
C ALA A 230 3.53 -6.46 -5.73
N LEU A 231 2.74 -7.28 -6.42
CA LEU A 231 1.40 -6.87 -6.88
C LEU A 231 0.40 -7.38 -5.86
N SER A 232 -0.27 -6.48 -5.14
CA SER A 232 -1.15 -6.82 -4.04
C SER A 232 -2.48 -6.11 -4.15
N GLY A 233 -3.51 -6.67 -3.52
CA GLY A 233 -4.82 -6.05 -3.49
C GLY A 233 -5.88 -6.99 -2.97
N THR A 234 -7.12 -6.70 -3.33
CA THR A 234 -8.29 -7.48 -2.96
C THR A 234 -9.11 -7.86 -4.18
N ALA A 235 -9.85 -8.94 -4.09
CA ALA A 235 -10.81 -9.37 -5.09
C ALA A 235 -12.07 -9.89 -4.39
N SER A 236 -13.22 -9.82 -5.04
CA SER A 236 -14.37 -10.62 -4.61
C SER A 236 -14.02 -12.11 -4.63
N SER A 237 -14.41 -12.89 -3.62
CA SER A 237 -14.03 -14.32 -3.45
C SER A 237 -14.46 -15.20 -4.64
N GLY A 238 -15.56 -14.82 -5.30
CA GLY A 238 -16.04 -15.43 -6.56
C GLY A 238 -15.16 -15.13 -7.78
N GLU A 239 -14.40 -14.03 -7.76
CA GLU A 239 -13.67 -13.48 -8.91
C GLU A 239 -12.20 -13.95 -8.97
N LEU A 240 -11.80 -14.99 -8.22
CA LEU A 240 -10.43 -15.53 -8.26
C LEU A 240 -9.97 -15.87 -9.70
N SER A 241 -10.87 -16.37 -10.55
CA SER A 241 -10.50 -16.64 -11.95
C SER A 241 -10.19 -15.36 -12.71
N LEU A 242 -10.97 -14.30 -12.51
CA LEU A 242 -10.74 -13.01 -13.16
C LEU A 242 -9.50 -12.31 -12.60
N LEU A 243 -9.25 -12.42 -11.29
CA LEU A 243 -8.02 -11.96 -10.65
C LEU A 243 -6.78 -12.59 -11.31
N LEU A 244 -6.75 -13.92 -11.46
CA LEU A 244 -5.62 -14.61 -12.08
C LEU A 244 -5.41 -14.18 -13.54
N LYS A 245 -6.49 -13.93 -14.28
CA LYS A 245 -6.44 -13.38 -15.64
C LYS A 245 -5.92 -11.95 -15.68
N THR A 246 -6.34 -11.12 -14.73
CA THR A 246 -5.92 -9.72 -14.59
C THR A 246 -4.43 -9.65 -14.28
N LEU A 247 -3.94 -10.49 -13.35
CA LEU A 247 -2.52 -10.65 -13.07
C LEU A 247 -1.77 -11.08 -14.34
N LEU A 248 -2.21 -12.13 -15.04
CA LEU A 248 -1.56 -12.55 -16.29
C LEU A 248 -1.46 -11.43 -17.31
N GLN A 249 -2.50 -10.60 -17.41
CA GLN A 249 -2.52 -9.50 -18.35
C GLN A 249 -1.58 -8.36 -17.95
N ALA A 250 -1.55 -8.01 -16.66
CA ALA A 250 -0.58 -7.06 -16.12
C ALA A 250 0.88 -7.54 -16.28
N LEU A 251 1.15 -8.85 -16.20
CA LEU A 251 2.51 -9.37 -16.32
C LEU A 251 2.99 -9.51 -17.76
N ASN A 252 2.09 -9.85 -18.70
CA ASN A 252 2.46 -10.27 -20.05
C ASN A 252 2.16 -9.23 -21.14
N ALA A 253 1.25 -8.29 -20.89
CA ALA A 253 0.74 -7.39 -21.93
C ALA A 253 1.02 -5.90 -21.65
N ARG A 254 1.86 -5.58 -20.67
CA ARG A 254 2.32 -4.22 -20.42
C ARG A 254 3.12 -3.66 -21.59
N ARG A 255 2.90 -2.39 -21.90
CA ARG A 255 3.68 -1.62 -22.87
C ARG A 255 3.94 -0.22 -22.32
N PHE A 256 5.22 0.12 -22.23
CA PHE A 256 5.67 1.43 -21.82
C PHE A 256 5.06 2.55 -22.68
N SER A 257 4.64 3.63 -22.01
CA SER A 257 4.15 4.84 -22.65
C SER A 257 4.90 6.04 -22.07
N ALA A 258 5.75 6.67 -22.88
CA ALA A 258 6.55 7.81 -22.45
C ALA A 258 5.69 9.00 -22.02
N SER A 259 4.58 9.26 -22.73
CA SER A 259 3.66 10.36 -22.40
C SER A 259 2.89 10.11 -21.11
N ALA A 260 2.41 8.89 -20.88
CA ALA A 260 1.70 8.53 -19.65
C ALA A 260 2.65 8.51 -18.44
N ALA A 261 3.89 8.05 -18.63
CA ALA A 261 4.93 8.13 -17.62
C ALA A 261 5.25 9.60 -17.27
N ALA A 262 5.45 10.46 -18.26
CA ALA A 262 5.68 11.88 -18.04
C ALA A 262 4.52 12.54 -17.27
N TYR A 263 3.27 12.30 -17.68
CA TYR A 263 2.10 12.78 -16.95
C TYR A 263 2.05 12.31 -15.50
N THR A 264 2.37 11.04 -15.26
CA THR A 264 2.43 10.47 -13.90
C THR A 264 3.50 11.20 -13.07
N LEU A 265 4.69 11.41 -13.62
CA LEU A 265 5.78 12.11 -12.94
C LEU A 265 5.46 13.58 -12.67
N ASP A 266 4.77 14.26 -13.58
CA ASP A 266 4.28 15.63 -13.36
C ASP A 266 3.28 15.65 -12.19
N CYS A 267 2.37 14.67 -12.12
CA CYS A 267 1.46 14.53 -10.98
C CYS A 267 2.22 14.23 -9.68
N SER A 268 3.22 13.35 -9.71
CA SER A 268 4.07 13.06 -8.56
C SER A 268 4.76 14.33 -8.08
N ALA A 269 5.34 15.12 -8.99
CA ALA A 269 6.01 16.38 -8.69
C ALA A 269 5.09 17.43 -8.05
N LEU A 270 3.82 17.48 -8.48
CA LEU A 270 2.79 18.36 -7.91
C LEU A 270 2.28 17.85 -6.55
N SER A 271 2.30 16.53 -6.32
CA SER A 271 1.86 15.91 -5.07
C SER A 271 2.89 15.98 -3.93
N LEU A 272 4.15 16.32 -4.25
CA LEU A 272 5.20 16.52 -3.26
C LEU A 272 4.86 17.72 -2.39
N ASN A 273 4.80 17.49 -1.08
CA ASN A 273 4.59 18.53 -0.08
C ASN A 273 5.89 18.84 0.67
N ALA A 274 5.86 19.90 1.50
CA ALA A 274 7.03 20.29 2.29
C ALA A 274 7.50 19.20 3.26
N GLU A 275 6.58 18.38 3.77
CA GLU A 275 6.90 17.29 4.71
C GLU A 275 7.65 16.13 4.02
N ASP A 276 7.30 15.79 2.77
CA ASP A 276 8.03 14.84 1.93
C ASP A 276 9.49 15.27 1.76
N GLU A 277 9.72 16.54 1.40
CA GLU A 277 11.07 17.11 1.25
C GLU A 277 11.84 17.11 2.57
N CYS A 278 11.21 17.52 3.68
CA CYS A 278 11.82 17.52 5.01
C CYS A 278 12.27 16.11 5.41
N PHE A 279 11.40 15.11 5.29
CA PHE A 279 11.74 13.73 5.63
C PHE A 279 12.77 13.14 4.69
N GLY A 280 12.71 13.46 3.40
CA GLY A 280 13.73 13.06 2.45
C GLY A 280 15.10 13.65 2.77
N GLN A 281 15.16 14.93 3.13
CA GLN A 281 16.39 15.62 3.53
C GLN A 281 16.97 15.04 4.82
N LEU A 282 16.13 14.79 5.84
CA LEU A 282 16.56 14.13 7.08
C LEU A 282 17.20 12.77 6.77
N TYR A 283 16.49 11.94 6.02
CA TYR A 283 16.91 10.59 5.71
C TYR A 283 18.21 10.54 4.89
N THR A 284 18.32 11.36 3.84
CA THR A 284 19.52 11.44 3.01
C THR A 284 20.71 12.07 3.73
N SER A 285 20.47 12.97 4.68
CA SER A 285 21.51 13.53 5.55
C SER A 285 22.03 12.51 6.56
N LEU A 286 21.14 11.63 7.05
CA LEU A 286 21.46 10.54 7.96
C LEU A 286 22.21 9.40 7.23
N HIS A 287 21.84 9.15 5.98
CA HIS A 287 22.37 8.08 5.12
C HIS A 287 23.03 8.63 3.85
N PRO A 288 24.16 9.34 3.96
CA PRO A 288 24.80 9.98 2.81
C PRO A 288 25.22 8.96 1.76
N GLY A 289 24.88 9.24 0.50
CA GLY A 289 25.20 8.38 -0.63
C GLY A 289 24.31 7.13 -0.77
N TYR A 290 23.31 6.93 0.09
CA TYR A 290 22.36 5.84 -0.06
C TYR A 290 21.40 6.10 -1.23
N LEU A 291 21.36 5.17 -2.18
CA LEU A 291 20.63 5.36 -3.44
C LEU A 291 19.13 5.06 -3.35
N TYR A 292 18.70 4.29 -2.36
CA TYR A 292 17.36 3.69 -2.34
C TYR A 292 16.48 4.17 -1.18
N PRO A 293 16.39 5.49 -0.90
CA PRO A 293 15.49 5.95 0.14
C PRO A 293 14.05 5.58 -0.21
N ASP A 294 13.26 5.26 0.82
CA ASP A 294 11.82 5.04 0.72
C ASP A 294 11.02 6.35 0.81
N ARG A 295 11.71 7.49 0.74
CA ARG A 295 11.17 8.84 0.87
C ARG A 295 11.15 9.54 -0.48
N ARG A 296 10.00 10.10 -0.82
CA ARG A 296 9.83 10.87 -2.04
C ARG A 296 10.52 12.23 -1.86
N MET A 297 11.27 12.63 -2.87
CA MET A 297 11.94 13.93 -2.95
C MET A 297 11.95 14.38 -4.40
N ARG A 298 11.97 15.69 -4.63
CA ARG A 298 12.09 16.25 -5.98
C ARG A 298 13.37 15.82 -6.69
N SER A 299 14.46 15.63 -5.95
CA SER A 299 15.73 15.11 -6.49
C SER A 299 15.63 13.68 -7.05
N GLY A 300 14.64 12.89 -6.59
CA GLY A 300 14.38 11.54 -7.09
C GLY A 300 13.63 11.50 -8.43
N LEU A 301 13.11 12.63 -8.91
CA LEU A 301 12.43 12.75 -10.22
C LEU A 301 13.44 12.97 -11.36
N GLY A 302 14.37 12.03 -11.49
CA GLY A 302 15.43 12.07 -12.51
C GLY A 302 14.93 11.69 -13.92
N PRO A 303 15.67 12.07 -14.98
CA PRO A 303 15.29 11.74 -16.37
C PRO A 303 15.31 10.23 -16.68
N GLY A 304 16.06 9.42 -15.91
CA GLY A 304 16.15 7.97 -16.07
C GLY A 304 15.03 7.18 -15.38
N LEU A 305 14.29 7.82 -14.47
CA LEU A 305 13.33 7.19 -13.56
C LEU A 305 12.32 6.29 -14.28
N ALA A 306 11.65 6.81 -15.32
CA ALA A 306 10.62 6.06 -16.04
C ALA A 306 11.16 4.78 -16.71
N LEU A 307 12.34 4.87 -17.33
CA LEU A 307 12.99 3.74 -18.00
C LEU A 307 13.59 2.74 -17.00
N ASN A 308 14.05 3.22 -15.83
CA ASN A 308 14.52 2.38 -14.74
C ASN A 308 13.36 1.58 -14.12
N ALA A 309 12.20 2.22 -13.90
CA ALA A 309 10.98 1.56 -13.43
C ALA A 309 10.49 0.49 -14.42
N GLU A 310 10.47 0.78 -15.72
CA GLU A 310 10.04 -0.21 -16.71
C GLU A 310 10.99 -1.41 -16.77
N ARG A 311 12.31 -1.17 -16.73
CA ARG A 311 13.31 -2.25 -16.62
C ARG A 311 13.08 -3.12 -15.39
N LEU A 312 12.67 -2.52 -14.27
CA LEU A 312 12.30 -3.27 -13.06
C LEU A 312 11.10 -4.17 -13.30
N PHE A 313 10.03 -3.62 -13.88
CA PHE A 313 8.81 -4.37 -14.16
C PHE A 313 9.06 -5.53 -15.13
N GLU A 314 9.75 -5.28 -16.23
CA GLU A 314 10.12 -6.33 -17.19
C GLU A 314 10.96 -7.43 -16.52
N LYS A 315 11.96 -7.05 -15.73
CA LYS A 315 12.83 -8.00 -15.00
C LYS A 315 12.05 -8.80 -13.96
N ALA A 316 11.13 -8.17 -13.23
CA ALA A 316 10.31 -8.85 -12.23
C ALA A 316 9.30 -9.81 -12.88
N PHE A 317 8.66 -9.42 -13.97
CA PHE A 317 7.61 -10.19 -14.65
C PHE A 317 8.13 -11.28 -15.59
N SER A 318 9.45 -11.33 -15.82
CA SER A 318 10.10 -12.36 -16.62
C SER A 318 9.98 -13.77 -16.02
N SER A 319 9.84 -13.89 -14.69
CA SER A 319 9.87 -15.18 -13.97
C SER A 319 9.06 -15.14 -12.68
N CYS A 320 8.00 -15.95 -12.58
CA CYS A 320 7.09 -15.99 -11.43
C CYS A 320 7.43 -17.09 -10.41
N ASP A 321 8.24 -18.07 -10.79
CA ASP A 321 8.71 -19.20 -9.97
C ASP A 321 9.76 -18.80 -8.92
N ASP A 322 10.47 -17.71 -9.16
CA ASP A 322 11.34 -17.03 -8.19
C ASP A 322 10.55 -16.14 -7.22
N GLY A 323 9.23 -16.24 -7.21
CA GLY A 323 8.30 -15.52 -6.35
C GLY A 323 7.42 -16.45 -5.51
N VAL A 324 6.41 -15.84 -4.89
CA VAL A 324 5.31 -16.55 -4.23
C VAL A 324 4.00 -15.78 -4.42
N LEU A 325 2.93 -16.49 -4.75
CA LEU A 325 1.57 -15.94 -4.70
C LEU A 325 0.95 -16.27 -3.34
N VAL A 326 0.60 -15.25 -2.57
CA VAL A 326 -0.07 -15.40 -1.27
C VAL A 326 -1.53 -15.03 -1.44
N LEU A 327 -2.42 -15.89 -1.00
CA LEU A 327 -3.87 -15.74 -1.04
C LEU A 327 -4.43 -15.92 0.37
N VAL A 328 -5.33 -15.03 0.77
CA VAL A 328 -6.00 -15.07 2.07
C VAL A 328 -7.49 -14.84 1.84
N GLY A 329 -8.31 -15.82 2.21
CA GLY A 329 -9.75 -15.77 1.93
C GLY A 329 -10.54 -16.80 2.69
N ASP A 330 -11.85 -16.82 2.50
CA ASP A 330 -12.81 -17.69 3.19
C ASP A 330 -13.17 -18.96 2.41
N ARG A 331 -12.83 -19.00 1.12
CA ARG A 331 -13.14 -20.10 0.21
C ARG A 331 -12.50 -21.42 0.67
N PRO A 332 -13.15 -22.59 0.46
CA PRO A 332 -12.50 -23.87 0.71
C PRO A 332 -11.21 -24.02 -0.11
N ALA A 333 -10.15 -24.53 0.52
CA ALA A 333 -8.84 -24.67 -0.10
C ALA A 333 -8.87 -25.53 -1.39
N GLU A 334 -9.75 -26.53 -1.45
CA GLU A 334 -9.93 -27.40 -2.62
C GLU A 334 -10.44 -26.63 -3.86
N ASP A 335 -11.36 -25.69 -3.67
CA ASP A 335 -11.89 -24.85 -4.74
C ASP A 335 -10.85 -23.89 -5.28
N VAL A 336 -10.09 -23.26 -4.36
CA VAL A 336 -8.97 -22.39 -4.71
C VAL A 336 -7.95 -23.17 -5.52
N LEU A 337 -7.57 -24.37 -5.05
CA LEU A 337 -6.64 -25.24 -5.74
C LEU A 337 -7.15 -25.64 -7.14
N LYS A 338 -8.43 -25.97 -7.28
CA LYS A 338 -9.06 -26.31 -8.57
C LYS A 338 -8.93 -25.18 -9.59
N LEU A 339 -9.10 -23.92 -9.15
CA LEU A 339 -8.95 -22.75 -10.01
C LEU A 339 -7.49 -22.44 -10.33
N LEU A 340 -6.60 -22.54 -9.33
CA LEU A 340 -5.15 -22.37 -9.52
C LEU A 340 -4.61 -23.35 -10.55
N ARG A 341 -4.96 -24.64 -10.45
CA ARG A 341 -4.50 -25.68 -11.39
C ARG A 341 -4.85 -25.36 -12.85
N ARG A 342 -5.87 -24.55 -13.14
CA ARG A 342 -6.22 -24.15 -14.52
C ARG A 342 -5.38 -22.98 -15.05
N HIS A 343 -4.88 -22.11 -14.16
CA HIS A 343 -4.24 -20.85 -14.56
C HIS A 343 -2.73 -20.85 -14.34
N ILE A 344 -2.20 -21.63 -13.39
CA ILE A 344 -0.79 -21.57 -12.97
C ILE A 344 0.18 -21.78 -14.13
N LEU A 345 -0.13 -22.68 -15.07
CA LEU A 345 0.74 -22.94 -16.23
C LEU A 345 0.81 -21.77 -17.23
N SER A 346 -0.06 -20.76 -17.12
CA SER A 346 -0.04 -19.58 -18.00
C SER A 346 0.95 -18.50 -17.53
N PHE A 347 1.50 -18.61 -16.32
CA PHE A 347 2.52 -17.69 -15.81
C PHE A 347 3.91 -18.09 -16.30
N ARG A 348 4.72 -17.09 -16.67
CA ARG A 348 6.10 -17.30 -17.14
C ARG A 348 7.00 -17.74 -15.99
N THR A 349 7.85 -18.73 -16.26
CA THR A 349 8.79 -19.29 -15.28
C THR A 349 10.14 -19.57 -15.96
N ALA A 350 11.25 -19.35 -15.26
CA ALA A 350 12.61 -19.51 -15.83
C ALA A 350 13.39 -20.70 -15.27
N GLY A 351 12.86 -21.39 -14.24
CA GLY A 351 13.51 -22.54 -13.60
C GLY A 351 14.77 -22.19 -12.82
N ARG A 352 14.95 -20.91 -12.44
CA ARG A 352 16.14 -20.41 -11.76
C ARG A 352 15.76 -19.48 -10.61
N LEU A 353 16.24 -19.79 -9.42
CA LEU A 353 16.12 -18.91 -8.25
C LEU A 353 17.23 -17.86 -8.27
N LYS A 354 16.89 -16.60 -8.03
CA LYS A 354 17.89 -15.53 -7.89
C LYS A 354 18.59 -15.64 -6.54
N LYS A 355 19.88 -15.25 -6.53
CA LYS A 355 20.69 -15.22 -5.30
C LYS A 355 20.25 -14.08 -4.39
N ALA A 356 20.44 -14.27 -3.08
CA ALA A 356 20.27 -13.20 -2.11
C ALA A 356 21.22 -12.03 -2.42
N ARG A 357 20.73 -10.81 -2.20
CA ARG A 357 21.43 -9.55 -2.46
C ARG A 357 21.75 -8.87 -1.13
N SER A 358 22.82 -8.11 -1.11
CA SER A 358 23.14 -7.19 -0.02
C SER A 358 23.46 -5.83 -0.63
N VAL A 359 22.76 -4.80 -0.17
CA VAL A 359 23.02 -3.41 -0.54
C VAL A 359 23.78 -2.76 0.60
N PRO A 360 24.95 -2.14 0.34
CA PRO A 360 25.68 -1.43 1.37
C PRO A 360 24.81 -0.29 1.91
N PHE A 361 24.77 -0.18 3.23
CA PHE A 361 24.00 0.83 3.95
C PHE A 361 24.95 1.58 4.88
N THR A 362 24.98 2.90 4.74
CA THR A 362 25.87 3.76 5.52
C THR A 362 25.03 4.74 6.32
N THR A 363 25.44 4.97 7.57
CA THR A 363 24.86 6.00 8.44
C THR A 363 25.98 6.92 8.90
N ILE A 364 25.71 8.21 9.07
CA ILE A 364 26.69 9.13 9.66
C ILE A 364 27.06 8.73 11.10
N SER A 365 28.22 9.19 11.55
CA SER A 365 28.58 9.18 12.96
C SER A 365 28.25 10.55 13.58
N GLY A 366 27.59 10.56 14.74
CA GLY A 366 27.25 11.77 15.48
C GLY A 366 25.93 12.42 15.04
N SER A 367 25.76 13.71 15.39
CA SER A 367 24.52 14.46 15.19
C SER A 367 24.67 15.60 14.18
N ARG A 368 23.64 15.83 13.37
CA ARG A 368 23.48 17.03 12.55
C ARG A 368 22.13 17.68 12.82
N SER A 369 22.07 19.00 12.76
CA SER A 369 20.84 19.76 12.97
C SER A 369 20.70 20.80 11.87
N PHE A 370 19.45 21.00 11.43
CA PHE A 370 19.07 21.93 10.39
C PHE A 370 17.91 22.81 10.88
N SER A 371 17.72 23.95 10.23
CA SER A 371 16.55 24.80 10.43
C SER A 371 15.87 25.05 9.09
N ALA A 372 14.54 25.03 9.07
CA ALA A 372 13.74 25.34 7.88
C ALA A 372 12.50 26.18 8.25
N GLU A 373 11.96 26.85 7.25
CA GLU A 373 10.67 27.54 7.38
C GLU A 373 9.54 26.50 7.39
N GLY A 374 8.56 26.65 8.28
CA GLY A 374 7.40 25.76 8.31
C GLY A 374 6.54 25.88 9.56
N GLU A 375 5.62 24.94 9.74
CA GLU A 375 4.87 24.82 10.99
C GLU A 375 5.84 24.58 12.14
N ARG A 376 5.67 25.30 13.26
CA ARG A 376 6.60 25.22 14.38
C ARG A 376 6.72 23.78 14.90
N GLY A 377 7.93 23.25 14.99
CA GLY A 377 8.14 21.88 15.46
C GLY A 377 9.55 21.34 15.24
N ILE A 378 9.75 20.07 15.58
CA ILE A 378 11.00 19.34 15.39
C ILE A 378 10.70 17.99 14.71
N TYR A 379 11.45 17.71 13.66
CA TYR A 379 11.52 16.40 13.02
C TYR A 379 12.90 15.80 13.27
N MET A 380 12.94 14.56 13.75
CA MET A 380 14.18 13.90 14.14
C MET A 380 14.21 12.47 13.61
N GLU A 381 15.37 12.07 13.10
CA GLU A 381 15.64 10.71 12.66
C GLU A 381 16.97 10.23 13.27
N LEU A 382 16.92 9.07 13.93
CA LEU A 382 18.07 8.39 14.51
C LEU A 382 18.20 7.03 13.84
N SER A 383 19.44 6.58 13.62
CA SER A 383 19.72 5.25 13.11
C SER A 383 20.85 4.59 13.90
N ALA A 384 20.67 3.31 14.20
CA ALA A 384 21.68 2.47 14.82
C ALA A 384 21.75 1.10 14.15
N ALA A 385 22.91 0.44 14.25
CA ALA A 385 23.05 -0.95 13.82
C ALA A 385 22.23 -1.88 14.73
N MET A 386 21.52 -2.82 14.14
CA MET A 386 20.73 -3.82 14.86
C MET A 386 20.45 -5.03 13.98
N ASP A 387 20.88 -6.22 14.42
CA ASP A 387 20.58 -7.46 13.71
C ASP A 387 19.08 -7.62 13.48
N TYR A 388 18.68 -7.96 12.25
CA TYR A 388 17.27 -8.14 11.92
C TYR A 388 16.79 -9.53 12.39
N THR A 389 16.54 -9.68 13.68
CA THR A 389 16.00 -10.91 14.31
C THR A 389 14.56 -10.67 14.79
N ALA A 390 13.80 -11.75 14.98
CA ALA A 390 12.43 -11.62 15.49
C ALA A 390 12.39 -11.00 16.91
N ASP A 391 13.36 -11.32 17.76
CA ASP A 391 13.42 -10.80 19.12
C ASP A 391 13.74 -9.30 19.11
N ASN A 392 14.68 -8.86 18.27
CA ASN A 392 14.96 -7.44 18.07
C ASN A 392 13.77 -6.71 17.44
N TYR A 393 13.07 -7.34 16.50
CA TYR A 393 11.87 -6.78 15.87
C TYR A 393 10.76 -6.50 16.90
N PHE A 394 10.47 -7.45 17.81
CA PHE A 394 9.46 -7.25 18.83
C PHE A 394 9.92 -6.32 19.96
N ALA A 395 11.20 -6.37 20.34
CA ALA A 395 11.77 -5.43 21.31
C ALA A 395 11.69 -3.98 20.81
N ALA A 396 11.98 -3.74 19.52
CA ALA A 396 11.78 -2.44 18.89
C ALA A 396 10.32 -1.98 19.01
N ARG A 397 9.35 -2.86 18.76
CA ARG A 397 7.93 -2.47 18.87
C ARG A 397 7.52 -2.10 20.28
N VAL A 398 8.00 -2.84 21.28
CA VAL A 398 7.79 -2.49 22.70
C VAL A 398 8.47 -1.15 23.04
N LEU A 399 9.70 -0.91 22.55
CA LEU A 399 10.38 0.38 22.67
C LEU A 399 9.53 1.51 22.06
N GLY A 400 8.91 1.26 20.91
CA GLY A 400 8.00 2.21 20.28
C GLY A 400 6.77 2.55 21.13
N GLU A 401 6.20 1.58 21.86
CA GLU A 401 5.13 1.87 22.83
C GLU A 401 5.65 2.69 24.02
N ALA A 402 6.82 2.32 24.56
CA ALA A 402 7.46 3.05 25.66
C ALA A 402 7.71 4.52 25.30
N LEU A 403 8.27 4.79 24.11
CA LEU A 403 8.53 6.14 23.63
C LEU A 403 7.24 6.94 23.41
N ARG A 404 6.16 6.32 22.92
CA ARG A 404 4.86 7.01 22.77
C ARG A 404 4.26 7.42 24.11
N GLU A 405 4.40 6.59 25.13
CA GLU A 405 3.95 6.91 26.48
C GLU A 405 4.81 8.01 27.11
N LEU A 406 6.14 7.84 27.09
CA LEU A 406 7.07 8.78 27.72
C LEU A 406 7.09 10.16 27.05
N LEU A 407 6.82 10.22 25.74
CA LEU A 407 6.71 11.49 25.00
C LEU A 407 5.28 12.03 24.96
N SER A 408 4.32 11.36 25.60
CA SER A 408 2.95 11.86 25.68
C SER A 408 2.92 13.18 26.45
N GLY A 409 2.33 14.21 25.85
CA GLY A 409 2.25 15.54 26.43
C GLY A 409 3.50 16.42 26.26
N CYS A 410 4.60 15.93 25.66
CA CYS A 410 5.78 16.75 25.37
C CYS A 410 5.54 17.82 24.30
N ALA A 411 4.53 17.64 23.44
CA ALA A 411 4.16 18.58 22.40
C ALA A 411 2.66 18.46 22.09
N ALA A 412 2.13 19.38 21.29
CA ALA A 412 0.73 19.33 20.86
C ALA A 412 0.41 18.04 20.09
N LYS A 413 1.39 17.54 19.34
CA LYS A 413 1.33 16.26 18.64
C LYS A 413 2.74 15.67 18.58
N VAL A 414 2.90 14.42 19.00
CA VAL A 414 4.14 13.65 18.84
C VAL A 414 3.82 12.35 18.10
N GLU A 415 4.53 12.10 17.01
CA GLU A 415 4.47 10.85 16.27
C GLU A 415 5.81 10.11 16.37
N VAL A 416 5.74 8.84 16.78
CA VAL A 416 6.90 7.97 16.94
C VAL A 416 6.77 6.77 16.01
N SER A 417 7.74 6.62 15.11
CA SER A 417 7.86 5.47 14.22
C SER A 417 9.22 4.82 14.40
N LEU A 418 9.24 3.53 14.70
CA LEU A 418 10.47 2.76 14.87
C LEU A 418 10.48 1.60 13.87
N ASN A 419 11.45 1.60 12.98
CA ASN A 419 11.50 0.74 11.79
C ASN A 419 12.77 -0.12 11.78
N PRO A 420 12.70 -1.35 12.28
CA PRO A 420 13.72 -2.36 12.02
C PRO A 420 13.83 -2.64 10.51
N ARG A 421 15.05 -2.61 9.97
CA ARG A 421 15.32 -2.82 8.55
C ARG A 421 16.01 -4.15 8.26
N PRO A 422 15.71 -4.79 7.11
CA PRO A 422 16.48 -5.93 6.61
C PRO A 422 17.97 -5.64 6.37
N SER A 423 18.35 -4.37 6.23
CA SER A 423 19.76 -3.93 6.14
C SER A 423 20.51 -3.99 7.47
N GLU A 424 19.93 -4.58 8.52
CA GLU A 424 20.52 -4.72 9.86
C GLU A 424 20.70 -3.38 10.59
N HIS A 425 19.69 -2.52 10.45
CA HIS A 425 19.59 -1.23 11.12
C HIS A 425 18.21 -1.07 11.79
N ILE A 426 18.14 -0.12 12.72
CA ILE A 426 16.89 0.37 13.29
C ILE A 426 16.83 1.88 13.18
N ASP A 427 15.73 2.36 12.58
CA ASP A 427 15.49 3.78 12.41
C ASP A 427 14.37 4.24 13.35
N LEU A 428 14.66 5.25 14.16
CA LEU A 428 13.69 5.95 14.98
C LEU A 428 13.39 7.30 14.36
N ARG A 429 12.12 7.53 14.06
CA ARG A 429 11.59 8.82 13.66
C ARG A 429 10.70 9.38 14.75
N ILE A 430 10.95 10.65 15.09
CA ILE A 430 10.10 11.45 15.96
C ILE A 430 9.70 12.70 15.20
N SER A 431 8.40 12.97 15.08
CA SER A 431 7.87 14.25 14.63
C SER A 431 7.09 14.87 15.77
N ALA A 432 7.43 16.09 16.16
CA ALA A 432 6.79 16.80 17.26
C ALA A 432 6.41 18.22 16.83
N ARG A 433 5.13 18.58 16.99
CA ARG A 433 4.60 19.90 16.60
C ARG A 433 4.41 20.80 17.82
N GLY A 434 4.75 22.08 17.65
CA GLY A 434 4.66 23.12 18.68
C GLY A 434 6.00 23.46 19.31
N ASP A 435 5.93 24.08 20.49
CA ASP A 435 7.09 24.61 21.24
C ASP A 435 7.78 23.48 22.01
N VAL A 436 8.57 22.69 21.29
CA VAL A 436 9.30 21.54 21.84
C VAL A 436 10.78 21.69 21.54
N ARG A 437 11.63 21.23 22.47
CA ARG A 437 13.09 21.20 22.28
C ARG A 437 13.57 19.80 21.97
N GLU A 438 14.62 19.70 21.18
CA GLU A 438 15.27 18.43 20.83
C GLU A 438 15.66 17.62 22.08
N GLU A 439 16.17 18.31 23.10
CA GLU A 439 16.56 17.71 24.38
C GLU A 439 15.40 17.04 25.14
N GLU A 440 14.18 17.58 24.98
CA GLU A 440 12.97 17.01 25.58
C GLU A 440 12.57 15.71 24.88
N LEU A 441 12.69 15.65 23.54
CA LEU A 441 12.43 14.43 22.77
C LEU A 441 13.46 13.34 23.07
N LEU A 442 14.73 13.71 23.25
CA LEU A 442 15.80 12.78 23.60
C LEU A 442 15.74 12.30 25.05
N SER A 443 15.06 13.05 25.94
CA SER A 443 14.95 12.70 27.36
C SER A 443 14.35 11.31 27.58
N ALA A 444 13.36 10.91 26.79
CA ALA A 444 12.73 9.58 26.88
C ALA A 444 13.72 8.45 26.57
N LEU A 445 14.54 8.61 25.53
CA LEU A 445 15.60 7.65 25.21
C LEU A 445 16.67 7.61 26.30
N ARG A 446 17.07 8.77 26.84
CA ARG A 446 18.08 8.84 27.91
C ARG A 446 17.59 8.14 29.17
N LEU A 447 16.36 8.42 29.59
CA LEU A 447 15.70 7.81 30.74
C LEU A 447 15.64 6.27 30.62
N LEU A 448 15.35 5.76 29.42
CA LEU A 448 15.41 4.31 29.16
C LEU A 448 16.86 3.79 29.11
N SER A 449 17.79 4.56 28.55
CA SER A 449 19.20 4.16 28.44
C SER A 449 19.94 4.08 29.79
N GLU A 450 19.51 4.85 30.79
CA GLU A 450 20.14 4.86 32.11
C GLU A 450 19.85 3.57 32.91
N GLY A 451 18.76 2.88 32.59
CA GLY A 451 18.47 1.58 33.20
C GLY A 451 17.84 1.65 34.59
N ASP A 452 17.38 2.82 35.04
CA ASP A 452 16.73 2.94 36.35
C ASP A 452 15.41 2.14 36.39
N LYS A 453 15.14 1.50 37.54
CA LYS A 453 13.95 0.64 37.70
C LYS A 453 12.65 1.41 37.53
N GLU A 454 12.60 2.67 37.97
CA GLU A 454 11.41 3.50 37.81
C GLU A 454 11.11 3.78 36.33
N SER A 455 12.13 3.97 35.49
CA SER A 455 11.99 4.13 34.03
C SER A 455 11.27 2.97 33.35
N TYR A 456 11.30 1.77 33.95
CA TYR A 456 10.73 0.55 33.40
C TYR A 456 9.47 0.07 34.14
N LYS A 457 8.90 0.90 35.00
CA LYS A 457 7.66 0.56 35.73
C LYS A 457 6.50 0.20 34.79
N GLY A 458 6.43 0.85 33.62
CA GLY A 458 5.44 0.60 32.57
C GLY A 458 5.74 -0.60 31.65
N LEU A 459 6.89 -1.28 31.79
CA LEU A 459 7.33 -2.33 30.85
C LEU A 459 6.27 -3.41 30.61
N LYS A 460 5.64 -3.87 31.69
CA LYS A 460 4.59 -4.91 31.60
C LYS A 460 3.41 -4.40 30.78
N ASP A 461 3.01 -3.16 30.97
CA ASP A 461 1.88 -2.56 30.27
C ASP A 461 2.23 -2.31 28.80
N TRP A 462 3.44 -1.87 28.48
CA TRP A 462 3.93 -1.74 27.10
C TRP A 462 3.90 -3.07 26.35
N CYS A 463 4.35 -4.15 27.00
CA CYS A 463 4.29 -5.50 26.43
C CYS A 463 2.84 -5.92 26.18
N VAL A 464 1.92 -5.68 27.13
CA VAL A 464 0.49 -5.99 26.99
C VAL A 464 -0.15 -5.21 25.85
N VAL A 465 0.10 -3.90 25.76
CA VAL A 465 -0.42 -3.05 24.67
C VAL A 465 0.10 -3.53 23.32
N CYS A 466 1.41 -3.81 23.22
CA CYS A 466 2.02 -4.31 21.99
C CYS A 466 1.45 -5.68 21.59
N ALA A 467 1.28 -6.60 22.55
CA ALA A 467 0.71 -7.93 22.31
C ALA A 467 -0.75 -7.84 21.86
N ASN A 468 -1.57 -7.01 22.50
CA ASN A 468 -2.96 -6.77 22.11
C ASN A 468 -3.08 -6.19 20.69
N ARG A 469 -2.21 -5.23 20.35
CA ARG A 469 -2.15 -4.66 19.00
C ARG A 469 -1.77 -5.71 17.97
N GLU A 470 -0.78 -6.57 18.27
CA GLU A 470 -0.42 -7.69 17.41
C GLU A 470 -1.52 -8.72 17.23
N ALA A 471 -2.20 -9.09 18.32
CA ALA A 471 -3.33 -10.01 18.28
C ALA A 471 -4.50 -9.45 17.46
N ALA A 472 -4.75 -8.14 17.54
CA ALA A 472 -5.75 -7.46 16.73
C ALA A 472 -5.38 -7.48 15.24
N LEU A 473 -4.13 -7.18 14.88
CA LEU A 473 -3.68 -7.16 13.48
C LEU A 473 -3.79 -8.52 12.80
N ARG A 474 -3.56 -9.63 13.52
CA ARG A 474 -3.69 -11.01 12.99
C ARG A 474 -5.10 -11.37 12.50
N ARG A 475 -6.12 -10.62 12.89
CA ARG A 475 -7.49 -10.81 12.40
C ARG A 475 -7.68 -10.32 10.97
N TYR A 476 -6.72 -9.55 10.45
CA TYR A 476 -6.80 -8.93 9.14
C TYR A 476 -5.90 -9.66 8.12
N PRO A 477 -6.36 -9.87 6.87
CA PRO A 477 -5.58 -10.54 5.83
C PRO A 477 -4.22 -9.89 5.55
N GLU A 478 -4.13 -8.58 5.63
CA GLU A 478 -2.94 -7.77 5.34
C GLU A 478 -1.76 -8.17 6.24
N TYR A 479 -2.03 -8.57 7.48
CA TYR A 479 -1.00 -9.08 8.39
C TYR A 479 -0.33 -10.33 7.82
N TRP A 480 -1.13 -11.27 7.29
CA TRP A 480 -0.63 -12.54 6.77
C TRP A 480 0.05 -12.38 5.41
N LEU A 481 -0.45 -11.48 4.56
CA LEU A 481 0.23 -11.09 3.33
C LEU A 481 1.62 -10.51 3.63
N ARG A 482 1.71 -9.58 4.59
CA ARG A 482 2.98 -8.98 5.03
C ARG A 482 3.92 -10.03 5.64
N ALA A 483 3.41 -10.89 6.53
CA ALA A 483 4.21 -11.92 7.17
C ALA A 483 4.80 -12.91 6.15
N ALA A 484 4.00 -13.34 5.17
CA ALA A 484 4.48 -14.18 4.07
C ALA A 484 5.54 -13.48 3.22
N ARG A 485 5.30 -12.21 2.86
CA ARG A 485 6.25 -11.38 2.12
C ARG A 485 7.58 -11.28 2.86
N THR A 486 7.59 -10.81 4.11
CA THR A 486 8.82 -10.71 4.93
C THR A 486 9.55 -12.03 5.07
N ARG A 487 8.82 -13.16 5.21
CA ARG A 487 9.46 -14.48 5.27
C ARG A 487 10.13 -14.86 3.97
N PHE A 488 9.51 -14.52 2.85
CA PHE A 488 10.02 -14.82 1.52
C PHE A 488 11.22 -13.95 1.15
N THR A 489 11.13 -12.65 1.41
CA THR A 489 12.10 -11.65 0.96
C THR A 489 13.29 -11.56 1.90
N ASP A 490 13.03 -11.47 3.21
CA ASP A 490 14.06 -11.20 4.22
C ASP A 490 14.49 -12.47 4.96
N SER A 491 13.87 -13.60 4.64
CA SER A 491 14.07 -14.88 5.34
C SER A 491 13.79 -14.80 6.86
N LYS A 492 12.97 -13.84 7.31
CA LYS A 492 12.65 -13.64 8.73
C LYS A 492 11.23 -14.08 9.07
N ASP A 493 11.08 -14.68 10.24
CA ASP A 493 9.78 -15.02 10.82
C ASP A 493 9.39 -14.00 11.89
N ILE A 494 8.57 -13.04 11.49
CA ILE A 494 8.03 -11.98 12.34
C ILE A 494 6.58 -12.23 12.78
N ALA A 495 6.07 -13.47 12.66
CA ALA A 495 4.69 -13.79 13.04
C ALA A 495 4.62 -14.89 14.10
N THR A 496 5.43 -15.95 13.97
CA THR A 496 5.37 -17.11 14.85
C THR A 496 5.84 -16.77 16.26
N LYS A 497 5.07 -17.23 17.26
CA LYS A 497 5.33 -17.01 18.69
C LYS A 497 5.48 -15.52 19.08
N SER A 498 4.88 -14.59 18.34
CA SER A 498 5.04 -13.15 18.62
C SER A 498 4.67 -12.78 20.06
N GLU A 499 3.58 -13.32 20.60
CA GLU A 499 3.09 -13.00 21.95
C GLU A 499 4.10 -13.40 23.03
N ALA A 500 4.70 -14.60 22.89
CA ALA A 500 5.76 -15.05 23.78
C ALA A 500 7.02 -14.17 23.65
N LYS A 501 7.41 -13.79 22.42
CA LYS A 501 8.56 -12.91 22.17
C LYS A 501 8.35 -11.51 22.75
N ILE A 502 7.15 -10.95 22.62
CA ILE A 502 6.77 -9.65 23.19
C ILE A 502 6.79 -9.72 24.71
N SER A 503 6.19 -10.76 25.29
CA SER A 503 6.15 -10.95 26.75
C SER A 503 7.53 -11.18 27.36
N ALA A 504 8.48 -11.69 26.56
CA ALA A 504 9.86 -11.93 26.97
C ALA A 504 10.78 -10.69 26.84
N VAL A 505 10.29 -9.56 26.31
CA VAL A 505 11.09 -8.34 26.20
C VAL A 505 11.45 -7.84 27.61
N SER A 506 12.75 -7.66 27.84
CA SER A 506 13.31 -7.23 29.13
C SER A 506 13.72 -5.76 29.12
N ALA A 507 13.79 -5.16 30.31
CA ALA A 507 14.34 -3.82 30.50
C ALA A 507 15.77 -3.70 29.94
N GLU A 508 16.60 -4.73 30.14
CA GLU A 508 17.96 -4.76 29.61
C GLU A 508 17.99 -4.67 28.08
N LYS A 509 17.05 -5.34 27.40
CA LYS A 509 16.96 -5.28 25.94
C LYS A 509 16.56 -3.89 25.45
N LEU A 510 15.59 -3.25 26.10
CA LEU A 510 15.18 -1.89 25.77
C LEU A 510 16.28 -0.86 26.08
N MET A 511 17.02 -1.05 27.16
CA MET A 511 18.17 -0.23 27.52
C MET A 511 19.26 -0.32 26.43
N GLN A 512 19.58 -1.52 25.97
CA GLN A 512 20.56 -1.73 24.88
C GLN A 512 20.12 -1.02 23.59
N LEU A 513 18.86 -1.16 23.18
CA LEU A 513 18.33 -0.49 21.98
C LEU A 513 18.34 1.04 22.13
N SER A 514 17.97 1.55 23.30
CA SER A 514 17.96 2.99 23.58
C SER A 514 19.37 3.57 23.56
N LYS A 515 20.35 2.87 24.16
CA LYS A 515 21.77 3.23 24.07
C LYS A 515 22.27 3.22 22.63
N ALA A 516 21.95 2.17 21.88
CA ALA A 516 22.33 2.05 20.48
C ALA A 516 21.84 3.25 19.66
N LEU A 517 20.55 3.61 19.77
CA LEU A 517 19.97 4.77 19.10
C LEU A 517 20.61 6.09 19.53
N LEU A 518 20.88 6.31 20.82
CA LEU A 518 21.55 7.51 21.32
C LEU A 518 23.01 7.64 20.85
N SER A 519 23.71 6.52 20.71
CA SER A 519 25.09 6.47 20.23
C SER A 519 25.20 6.45 18.70
N GLY A 520 24.08 6.25 18.01
CA GLY A 520 24.01 6.12 16.57
C GLY A 520 24.11 7.46 15.82
N GLY A 521 23.80 7.42 14.53
CA GLY A 521 23.67 8.64 13.73
C GLY A 521 22.37 9.35 14.07
N ARG A 522 22.39 10.68 14.14
CA ARG A 522 21.21 11.50 14.40
C ARG A 522 21.15 12.68 13.44
N VAL A 523 19.96 12.95 12.93
CA VAL A 523 19.66 14.18 12.22
C VAL A 523 18.38 14.80 12.78
N SER A 524 18.39 16.10 13.06
CA SER A 524 17.22 16.88 13.43
C SER A 524 16.99 18.05 12.48
N LEU A 525 15.73 18.42 12.31
CA LEU A 525 15.27 19.58 11.56
C LEU A 525 14.26 20.33 12.43
N GLU A 526 14.62 21.55 12.83
CA GLU A 526 13.71 22.45 13.52
C GLU A 526 13.00 23.33 12.49
N THR A 527 11.68 23.37 12.56
CA THR A 527 10.86 24.24 11.70
C THR A 527 10.28 25.38 12.52
N GLN A 528 10.34 26.60 11.96
CA GLN A 528 9.73 27.79 12.57
C GLN A 528 8.92 28.57 11.52
N PRO A 529 7.79 29.18 11.93
CA PRO A 529 7.04 30.07 11.06
C PRO A 529 7.84 31.37 10.86
N ASN A 530 7.76 31.93 9.65
CA ASN A 530 8.37 33.21 9.31
C ASN A 530 7.79 34.39 10.07
#